data_AF-A0A4Q3GY11-F1
#
_entry.id   AF-A0A4Q3GY11-F1
#
_cell.length_a   1.000
_cell.length_b   1.000
_cell.length_c   1.000
_cell.angle_alpha   90.00
_cell.angle_beta   90.00
_cell.angle_gamma   90.00
#
_symmetry.space_group_name_H-M   'P 1'
#
loop_
_entity.id
_entity.type
_entity.pdbx_description
1 polymer ?
#
loop_
_entity_poly.entity_id
_entity_poly.type
_entity_poly.pdbx_seq_one_letter_code
_entity_poly.pdbx_strand_id
1 'polypeptide(L)' 'MIGLVLVTHGRLADEFKAALEHVMGPQKQIEAITIGAEDDADLCRGDIIEAVKRVDSGDGVAI' A
#
# COMPACT_ATOMS: atom_id res chain seq x y z
N MET A 1 -15.01 2.80 -4.55
CA MET A 1 -13.91 3.66 -5.01
C MET A 1 -12.70 2.77 -5.26
N ILE A 2 -11.86 3.08 -6.26
CA ILE A 2 -10.66 2.26 -6.56
C ILE A 2 -9.73 2.30 -5.34
N GLY A 3 -9.30 1.13 -4.86
CA GLY A 3 -8.30 1.00 -3.80
C GLY A 3 -6.88 1.23 -4.33
N LEU A 4 -5.96 1.66 -3.47
CA LEU A 4 -4.56 1.88 -3.82
C LEU A 4 -3.63 1.12 -2.86
N VAL A 5 -2.66 0.38 -3.39
CA VAL A 5 -1.60 -0.26 -2.60
C VAL A 5 -0.25 0.25 -3.12
N LEU A 6 0.43 1.08 -2.33
CA LEU A 6 1.78 1.55 -2.67
C LEU A 6 2.80 0.49 -2.25
N VAL A 7 3.58 -0.03 -3.19
CA VAL A 7 4.63 -1.02 -2.91
C VAL A 7 5.99 -0.46 -3.31
N THR A 8 6.91 -0.32 -2.34
CA THR A 8 8.26 0.19 -2.60
C THR A 8 9.31 -0.50 -1.75
N HIS A 9 10.57 -0.42 -2.16
CA HIS A 9 11.68 -0.74 -1.26
C HIS A 9 11.88 0.37 -0.23
N GLY A 10 12.23 -0.02 1.00
CA GLY A 10 12.38 0.93 2.11
C GLY A 10 11.11 1.76 2.35
N ARG A 11 11.23 2.88 3.07
CA ARG A 11 10.08 3.65 3.58
C ARG A 11 9.30 4.46 2.54
N LEU A 12 9.64 4.39 1.26
CA LEU A 12 9.11 5.32 0.26
C LEU A 12 7.57 5.28 0.13
N ALA A 13 6.95 4.10 0.24
CA ALA A 13 5.50 3.92 0.21
C ALA A 13 4.82 4.65 1.38
N ASP A 14 5.37 4.52 2.59
CA ASP A 14 4.88 5.21 3.78
C ASP A 14 5.02 6.73 3.63
N GLU A 15 6.15 7.21 3.12
CA GLU A 15 6.38 8.64 2.93
C GLU A 15 5.50 9.24 1.81
N PHE A 16 5.19 8.48 0.76
CA PHE A 16 4.20 8.90 -0.25
C PHE A 16 2.80 9.00 0.34
N LYS A 17 2.38 8.01 1.14
CA LYS A 17 1.08 8.07 1.84
C LYS A 17 1.05 9.26 2.80
N ALA A 18 2.11 9.49 3.57
CA ALA A 18 2.20 10.61 4.49
C ALA A 18 2.12 11.97 3.76
N ALA A 19 2.81 12.11 2.62
CA ALA A 19 2.74 13.32 1.80
C ALA A 19 1.33 13.54 1.23
N LEU A 20 0.67 12.49 0.75
CA LEU A 20 -0.72 12.55 0.28
C LEU A 20 -1.66 12.99 1.41
N GLU A 21 -1.56 12.35 2.58
CA GLU A 21 -2.43 12.64 3.73
C GLU A 21 -2.14 14.01 4.35
N HIS A 22 -0.92 14.52 4.24
CA HIS A 22 -0.59 15.88 4.64
C HIS A 22 -1.38 16.93 3.84
N VAL A 23 -1.57 16.70 2.53
CA VAL A 23 -2.28 17.63 1.64
C VAL A 23 -3.79 17.40 1.66
N MET A 24 -4.21 16.13 1.63
CA MET A 24 -5.60 15.73 1.39
C MET A 24 -6.34 15.28 2.65
N GLY A 25 -5.65 15.15 3.78
CA GLY A 25 -6.16 14.52 4.99
C GLY A 25 -6.18 12.99 4.92
N PRO A 26 -6.64 12.31 5.99
CA PRO A 26 -6.62 10.85 6.10
C PRO A 26 -7.34 10.14 4.95
N GLN A 27 -6.73 9.10 4.40
CA GLN A 27 -7.27 8.33 3.28
C GLN A 27 -7.68 6.92 3.71
N LYS A 28 -8.86 6.45 3.26
CA LYS A 28 -9.45 5.19 3.76
C LYS A 28 -9.12 3.94 2.95
N GLN A 29 -8.87 4.07 1.65
CA GLN A 29 -8.60 2.92 0.75
C GLN A 29 -7.18 2.99 0.18
N ILE A 30 -6.21 3.28 1.04
CA ILE A 30 -4.80 3.28 0.68
C ILE A 30 -3.97 2.52 1.72
N GLU A 31 -3.18 1.59 1.25
CA GLU A 31 -2.19 0.85 2.04
C GLU A 31 -0.79 1.11 1.49
N ALA A 32 0.19 1.08 2.38
CA ALA A 32 1.61 1.21 2.04
C ALA A 32 2.33 -0.07 2.48
N ILE A 33 3.09 -0.66 1.57
CA ILE A 33 3.89 -1.86 1.81
C ILE A 33 5.36 -1.53 1.51
N THR A 34 6.17 -1.73 2.53
CA THR A 34 7.62 -1.53 2.49
C THR A 34 8.30 -2.89 2.36
N ILE A 35 9.16 -3.05 1.35
CA ILE A 35 10.00 -4.24 1.15
C ILE A 35 11.43 -3.91 1.61
N GLY A 36 11.89 -4.62 2.62
CA GLY A 36 13.25 -4.58 3.16
C GLY A 36 14.26 -5.34 2.30
N ALA A 37 15.55 -5.09 2.52
CA ALA A 37 16.63 -5.73 1.75
C ALA A 37 16.80 -7.23 2.04
N GLU A 38 16.35 -7.68 3.21
CA GLU A 38 16.44 -9.08 3.66
C GLU A 38 15.08 -9.78 3.65
N ASP A 39 14.03 -9.12 3.15
CA ASP A 39 12.68 -9.66 3.18
C ASP A 39 12.50 -10.79 2.16
N ASP A 40 11.77 -11.82 2.56
CA ASP A 40 11.42 -12.94 1.71
C ASP A 40 10.34 -12.51 0.69
N ALA A 41 10.59 -12.75 -0.59
CA ALA A 41 9.71 -12.33 -1.67
C ALA A 41 8.30 -12.98 -1.60
N ASP A 42 8.19 -14.21 -1.11
CA ASP A 42 6.89 -14.89 -0.97
C ASP A 42 6.11 -14.33 0.22
N LEU A 43 6.78 -13.93 1.30
CA LEU A 43 6.15 -13.23 2.42
C LEU A 43 5.66 -11.84 1.98
N CYS A 44 6.48 -11.07 1.27
CA CYS A 44 6.06 -9.77 0.72
C CYS A 44 4.85 -9.90 -0.21
N ARG A 45 4.79 -10.96 -1.01
CA ARG A 45 3.63 -11.23 -1.87
C ARG A 45 2.36 -11.45 -1.05
N GLY A 46 2.46 -12.19 0.06
CA GLY A 46 1.35 -12.39 1.00
C GLY A 46 0.82 -11.06 1.54
N ASP A 47 1.70 -10.19 2.00
CA ASP A 47 1.34 -8.88 2.56
C ASP A 47 0.65 -7.98 1.52
N ILE A 48 1.13 -7.98 0.27
CA ILE A 48 0.48 -7.25 -0.83
C ILE A 48 -0.93 -7.78 -1.08
N ILE A 49 -1.12 -9.10 -1.13
CA ILE A 49 -2.44 -9.71 -1.34
C ILE A 49 -3.41 -9.33 -0.22
N GLU A 50 -2.96 -9.36 1.05
CA GLU A 50 -3.79 -8.96 2.18
C GLU A 50 -4.10 -7.45 2.16
N ALA A 51 -3.16 -6.61 1.75
CA ALA A 51 -3.38 -5.18 1.57
C ALA A 51 -4.42 -4.88 0.48
N VAL A 52 -4.33 -5.57 -0.68
CA VAL A 52 -5.32 -5.49 -1.75
C VAL A 52 -6.72 -5.82 -1.21
N LYS A 53 -6.87 -6.91 -0.46
CA LYS A 53 -8.16 -7.29 0.15
C LYS A 53 -8.72 -6.23 1.10
N ARG A 54 -7.86 -5.53 1.84
CA ARG A 54 -8.28 -4.47 2.77
C ARG A 54 -8.74 -3.20 2.06
N VAL A 55 -8.14 -2.85 0.92
CA VAL A 55 -8.49 -1.64 0.17
C VAL A 55 -9.53 -1.87 -0.93
N ASP A 56 -9.82 -3.11 -1.29
CA ASP A 56 -10.83 -3.43 -2.29
C ASP A 56 -12.25 -3.13 -1.78
N SER A 57 -12.99 -2.32 -2.54
CA SER A 57 -14.41 -2.01 -2.29
C SER A 57 -15.34 -2.51 -3.40
N GLY A 58 -14.83 -3.34 -4.33
CA GLY A 58 -15.56 -3.87 -5.48
C GLY A 58 -15.35 -3.10 -6.79
N ASP A 59 -14.70 -1.93 -6.74
CA ASP A 59 -14.40 -1.10 -7.93
C ASP A 59 -12.97 -1.33 -8.48
N GLY A 60 -12.23 -2.29 -7.93
CA GLY A 60 -10.86 -2.63 -8.33
C GLY A 60 -9.78 -1.96 -7.48
N VAL A 61 -8.53 -2.40 -7.68
CA VAL A 61 -7.35 -1.95 -6.93
C VAL A 61 -6.20 -1.65 -7.89
N ALA A 62 -5.56 -0.50 -7.69
CA ALA A 62 -4.30 -0.12 -8.34
C ALA A 62 -3.11 -0.42 -7.40
N ILE A 63 -2.02 -0.92 -7.96
CA ILE A 63 -0.77 -1.25 -7.27
C ILE A 63 0.36 -0.49 -7.95
#